data_AF-A0AAD3SQ63-F1
#
_entry.id   AF-A0AAD3SQ63-F1
#
_cell.length_a   1.000
_cell.length_b   1.000
_cell.length_c   1.000
_cell.angle_alpha   90.00
_cell.angle_beta   90.00
_cell.angle_gamma   90.00
#
_symmetry.space_group_name_H-M   'P 1'
#
loop_
_entity.id
_entity.type
_entity.pdbx_description
1 polymer ?
#
loop_
_entity_poly.entity_id
_entity_poly.type
_entity_poly.pdbx_seq_one_letter_code
_entity_poly.pdbx_strand_id
1 'polypeptide(L)'
;MGKSLTAERWVPAPDSVGLNRFILQQRIIVVGSFAGSSIFPFAFLVDSFLLVQVLTVVINPRIFYFQRCTPLSNMEGVVVRRVIPSDNSCLFNAVGYVMDHDKNKATALREVIAATVSSDPVKYSEAFLGKPNEEYCSWILNSEKWGGAIELSILADYYAREIAAYDIQTSRCDLYGQDRNFSERVMLIYDGLHYDALAMSPSEGAPEDFDETIFTIRGNRTIGPVEGLALSFVKEQQRLRKYTDTANFTLRCGICQRGVKGEKEAVEHAQATGHVNFQEYR
;
A
#
# COMPACT_ATOMS: atom_id res chain seq x y z
N MET A 1 12.28 -45.20 -34.92
CA MET A 1 11.01 -45.25 -35.69
C MET A 1 10.03 -44.37 -34.91
N GLY A 2 9.86 -43.09 -35.19
CA GLY A 2 9.18 -42.49 -36.37
C GLY A 2 7.67 -42.72 -36.22
N LYS A 3 6.79 -41.73 -36.02
CA LYS A 3 6.52 -40.44 -36.73
C LYS A 3 5.84 -39.47 -35.73
N SER A 4 6.20 -38.19 -35.59
CA SER A 4 5.94 -37.03 -36.46
C SER A 4 4.46 -36.81 -36.82
N LEU A 5 3.82 -35.84 -36.16
CA LEU A 5 2.82 -34.94 -36.75
C LEU A 5 3.11 -33.51 -36.25
N THR A 6 3.19 -32.59 -37.20
CA THR A 6 3.64 -31.21 -37.06
C THR A 6 2.48 -30.22 -37.20
N ALA A 7 2.58 -29.14 -36.41
CA ALA A 7 2.23 -27.74 -36.69
C ALA A 7 0.83 -27.38 -37.20
N GLU A 8 0.09 -26.65 -36.36
CA GLU A 8 -0.68 -25.49 -36.84
C GLU A 8 -0.25 -24.23 -36.06
N ARG A 9 -0.20 -23.16 -36.83
CA ARG A 9 0.58 -21.94 -36.65
C ARG A 9 -0.44 -20.82 -36.54
N TRP A 10 -0.52 -20.14 -35.41
CA TRP A 10 -1.29 -18.90 -35.33
C TRP A 10 -0.45 -17.76 -35.92
N VAL A 11 -0.79 -17.37 -37.14
CA VAL A 11 -0.30 -16.19 -37.84
C VAL A 11 -1.35 -15.08 -37.66
N PRO A 12 -0.95 -13.84 -37.32
CA PRO A 12 -1.88 -12.71 -37.22
C PRO A 12 -2.38 -12.28 -38.60
N ALA A 13 -3.63 -11.83 -38.69
CA ALA A 13 -4.18 -11.23 -39.90
C ALA A 13 -3.69 -9.77 -40.06
N PRO A 14 -3.29 -9.33 -41.27
CA PRO A 14 -2.78 -8.00 -41.55
C PRO A 14 -3.84 -6.98 -42.06
N ASP A 15 -3.61 -5.73 -41.66
CA ASP A 15 -3.72 -4.42 -42.32
C ASP A 15 -4.78 -4.13 -43.42
N SER A 16 -5.49 -3.01 -43.21
CA SER A 16 -5.68 -1.96 -44.22
C SER A 16 -5.54 -0.60 -43.52
N VAL A 17 -4.38 0.08 -43.60
CA VAL A 17 -4.03 1.13 -44.61
C VAL A 17 -5.06 2.27 -44.58
N GLY A 18 -4.75 3.55 -44.39
CA GLY A 18 -3.56 4.40 -44.32
C GLY A 18 -4.12 5.83 -44.14
N LEU A 19 -3.40 6.84 -43.66
CA LEU A 19 -2.34 7.50 -44.40
C LEU A 19 -1.65 8.51 -43.48
N ASN A 20 -0.33 8.57 -43.63
CA ASN A 20 0.58 9.60 -43.17
C ASN A 20 0.10 11.04 -43.40
N ARG A 21 0.46 11.95 -42.49
CA ARG A 21 1.36 13.08 -42.81
C ARG A 21 1.80 13.85 -41.56
N PHE A 22 3.10 13.78 -41.30
CA PHE A 22 3.88 14.88 -40.72
C PHE A 22 3.62 16.16 -41.51
N ILE A 23 3.30 17.29 -40.85
CA ILE A 23 3.74 18.64 -41.26
C ILE A 23 3.95 19.51 -40.00
N LEU A 24 5.17 20.00 -39.90
CA LEU A 24 5.68 21.08 -39.05
C LEU A 24 5.05 22.44 -39.42
N GLN A 25 5.09 23.35 -38.44
CA GLN A 25 4.96 24.81 -38.59
C GLN A 25 3.58 25.35 -38.98
N GLN A 26 3.04 26.20 -38.11
CA GLN A 26 2.87 27.61 -38.47
C GLN A 26 2.72 28.49 -37.22
N ARG A 27 3.65 29.45 -37.13
CA ARG A 27 3.53 30.67 -36.34
C ARG A 27 2.30 31.43 -36.85
N ILE A 28 1.42 31.86 -35.95
CA ILE A 28 0.58 33.03 -36.21
C ILE A 28 1.01 34.11 -35.23
N ILE A 29 1.81 35.01 -35.77
CA ILE A 29 2.06 36.34 -35.24
C ILE A 29 0.80 37.15 -35.58
N VAL A 30 0.05 37.60 -34.58
CA VAL A 30 -0.90 38.69 -34.77
C VAL A 30 -0.19 39.97 -34.38
N VAL A 31 0.17 40.74 -35.40
CA VAL A 31 0.67 42.11 -35.28
C VAL A 31 -0.55 43.01 -35.06
N GLY A 32 -0.64 43.62 -33.88
CA GLY A 32 -1.60 44.67 -33.56
C GLY A 32 -0.85 45.87 -33.00
N SER A 33 -0.48 46.80 -33.88
CA SER A 33 0.12 48.08 -33.54
C SER A 33 -0.97 49.05 -33.11
N PHE A 34 -0.85 49.67 -31.93
CA PHE A 34 -1.27 51.07 -31.75
C PHE A 34 -0.35 51.75 -30.74
N ALA A 35 0.11 52.93 -31.15
CA ALA A 35 1.14 53.73 -30.56
C ALA A 35 0.65 54.56 -29.37
N GLY A 36 1.59 54.92 -28.49
CA GLY A 36 1.61 56.27 -27.94
C GLY A 36 1.68 56.39 -26.42
N SER A 37 2.81 56.97 -25.98
CA SER A 37 2.94 57.96 -24.89
C SER A 37 3.43 57.45 -23.53
N SER A 38 4.72 57.70 -23.35
CA SER A 38 5.55 57.79 -22.14
C SER A 38 4.93 58.53 -20.95
N ILE A 39 5.35 58.17 -19.71
CA ILE A 39 6.07 59.03 -18.73
C ILE A 39 5.98 58.49 -17.25
N PHE A 40 7.16 58.39 -16.61
CA PHE A 40 7.59 58.34 -15.17
C PHE A 40 7.12 57.29 -14.14
N PRO A 41 8.03 56.87 -13.21
CA PRO A 41 7.76 55.94 -12.11
C PRO A 41 7.36 56.69 -10.83
N PHE A 42 6.51 56.09 -10.00
CA PHE A 42 6.37 56.47 -8.61
C PHE A 42 6.16 55.24 -7.74
N ALA A 43 7.08 55.02 -6.80
CA ALA A 43 6.88 54.19 -5.64
C ALA A 43 6.04 54.97 -4.63
N PHE A 44 5.02 54.35 -4.06
CA PHE A 44 4.50 54.72 -2.74
C PHE A 44 4.17 53.45 -1.94
N LEU A 45 4.80 53.41 -0.78
CA LEU A 45 4.54 52.51 0.33
C LEU A 45 3.64 53.28 1.29
N VAL A 46 2.40 52.83 1.51
CA VAL A 46 1.59 53.23 2.69
C VAL A 46 0.61 52.12 3.06
N ASP A 47 0.51 51.91 4.36
CA ASP A 47 -0.24 50.91 5.10
C ASP A 47 -1.77 51.01 4.98
N SER A 48 -2.40 49.93 5.45
CA SER A 48 -3.70 49.86 6.15
C SER A 48 -4.99 49.74 5.33
N PHE A 49 -5.63 48.58 5.54
CA PHE A 49 -7.08 48.36 5.67
C PHE A 49 -8.04 49.32 4.96
N LEU A 50 -8.72 48.82 3.91
CA LEU A 50 -10.15 49.10 3.77
C LEU A 50 -10.88 48.07 2.91
N LEU A 51 -12.00 47.59 3.44
CA LEU A 51 -13.10 46.92 2.74
C LEU A 51 -13.48 47.69 1.46
N VAL A 52 -13.60 46.99 0.33
CA VAL A 52 -14.50 47.39 -0.75
C VAL A 52 -15.17 46.14 -1.34
N GLN A 53 -16.44 45.94 -1.01
CA GLN A 53 -17.39 45.19 -1.84
C GLN A 53 -17.74 46.06 -3.06
N VAL A 54 -17.56 45.56 -4.28
CA VAL A 54 -18.48 45.90 -5.39
C VAL A 54 -18.69 44.67 -6.28
N LEU A 55 -19.97 44.38 -6.45
CA LEU A 55 -20.65 43.42 -7.29
C LEU A 55 -20.25 43.51 -8.77
N THR A 56 -20.06 42.38 -9.47
CA THR A 56 -20.29 42.33 -10.93
C THR A 56 -20.87 40.97 -11.34
N VAL A 57 -22.18 41.01 -11.59
CA VAL A 57 -22.99 40.29 -12.60
C VAL A 57 -22.69 38.81 -12.89
N VAL A 58 -23.69 37.99 -12.54
CA VAL A 58 -23.90 36.59 -12.95
C VAL A 58 -24.30 36.51 -14.43
N ILE A 59 -23.55 35.74 -15.24
CA ILE A 59 -24.06 34.98 -16.41
C ILE A 59 -23.32 33.62 -16.48
N ASN A 60 -24.09 32.55 -16.65
CA ASN A 60 -23.85 31.10 -16.41
C ASN A 60 -23.02 30.36 -17.50
N PRO A 61 -22.76 29.02 -17.45
CA PRO A 61 -22.05 28.18 -16.49
C PRO A 61 -20.83 27.47 -17.13
N ARG A 62 -19.66 27.50 -16.49
CA ARG A 62 -18.77 26.33 -16.41
C ARG A 62 -18.16 26.33 -15.02
N ILE A 63 -18.89 25.73 -14.10
CA ILE A 63 -18.45 25.48 -12.74
C ILE A 63 -17.31 24.47 -12.84
N PHE A 64 -16.08 24.98 -12.93
CA PHE A 64 -14.94 24.20 -12.47
C PHE A 64 -15.07 24.15 -10.95
N TYR A 65 -15.48 23.00 -10.42
CA TYR A 65 -15.31 22.70 -9.01
C TYR A 65 -13.80 22.63 -8.76
N PHE A 66 -13.19 23.77 -8.46
CA PHE A 66 -11.93 23.80 -7.72
C PHE A 66 -12.30 23.43 -6.29
N GLN A 67 -12.44 22.13 -6.04
CA GLN A 67 -12.56 21.62 -4.70
C GLN A 67 -11.22 21.91 -4.03
N ARG A 68 -11.17 23.01 -3.26
CA ARG A 68 -10.13 23.20 -2.25
C ARG A 68 -10.16 21.95 -1.38
N CYS A 69 -9.14 21.12 -1.49
CA CYS A 69 -8.81 20.13 -0.46
C CYS A 69 -8.48 20.91 0.81
N THR A 70 -9.50 21.20 1.61
CA THR A 70 -9.29 21.53 3.01
C THR A 70 -8.71 20.27 3.66
N PRO A 71 -7.62 20.38 4.44
CA PRO A 71 -7.16 19.23 5.23
C PRO A 71 -8.33 18.72 6.07
N LEU A 72 -8.49 17.40 6.10
CA LEU A 72 -9.55 16.66 6.81
C LEU A 72 -9.43 16.80 8.34
N SER A 73 -9.27 18.01 8.87
CA SER A 73 -9.08 18.21 10.30
C SER A 73 -10.38 18.06 11.10
N ASN A 74 -11.54 17.86 10.45
CA ASN A 74 -12.86 17.92 11.09
C ASN A 74 -13.90 16.87 10.59
N MET A 75 -13.53 15.77 9.90
CA MET A 75 -14.50 14.68 9.66
C MET A 75 -14.40 13.60 10.74
N GLU A 76 -15.54 13.29 11.35
CA GLU A 76 -15.78 12.06 12.12
C GLU A 76 -15.70 10.86 11.16
N GLY A 77 -14.49 10.38 10.91
CA GLY A 77 -14.25 9.16 10.14
C GLY A 77 -14.12 7.93 11.06
N VAL A 78 -14.23 6.75 10.47
CA VAL A 78 -14.01 5.46 11.14
C VAL A 78 -12.80 4.76 10.54
N VAL A 79 -12.08 4.01 11.38
CA VAL A 79 -11.04 3.09 10.89
C VAL A 79 -11.74 1.85 10.33
N VAL A 80 -11.37 1.49 9.09
CA VAL A 80 -11.89 0.31 8.40
C VAL A 80 -10.75 -0.64 8.02
N ARG A 81 -11.03 -1.94 8.08
CA ARG A 81 -10.17 -2.99 7.50
C ARG A 81 -10.56 -3.19 6.04
N ARG A 82 -9.63 -2.91 5.12
CA ARG A 82 -9.80 -3.21 3.69
C ARG A 82 -9.19 -4.57 3.41
N VAL A 83 -10.07 -5.52 3.08
CA VAL A 83 -9.69 -6.92 2.85
C VAL A 83 -8.86 -7.05 1.58
N ILE A 84 -7.76 -7.77 1.71
CA ILE A 84 -6.79 -8.12 0.68
C ILE A 84 -6.97 -9.61 0.34
N PRO A 85 -6.86 -10.02 -0.94
CA PRO A 85 -6.96 -11.42 -1.29
C PRO A 85 -5.94 -12.30 -0.56
N SER A 86 -6.36 -13.49 -0.12
CA SER A 86 -5.47 -14.46 0.54
C SER A 86 -4.72 -15.31 -0.50
N ASP A 87 -3.72 -14.69 -1.14
CA ASP A 87 -2.97 -15.23 -2.30
C ASP A 87 -1.47 -15.42 -2.01
N ASN A 88 -1.10 -15.64 -0.74
CA ASN A 88 0.28 -15.67 -0.24
C ASN A 88 1.07 -14.36 -0.41
N SER A 89 0.44 -13.32 -0.98
CA SER A 89 1.04 -12.01 -1.23
C SER A 89 0.32 -10.88 -0.51
N CYS A 90 -0.54 -11.22 0.46
CA CYS A 90 -1.34 -10.26 1.23
C CYS A 90 -0.54 -9.11 1.83
N LEU A 91 0.65 -9.35 2.40
CA LEU A 91 1.51 -8.29 2.93
C LEU A 91 1.85 -7.25 1.87
N PHE A 92 2.30 -7.69 0.69
CA PHE A 92 2.73 -6.79 -0.37
C PHE A 92 1.54 -6.03 -0.98
N ASN A 93 0.41 -6.72 -1.15
CA ASN A 93 -0.81 -6.10 -1.66
C ASN A 93 -1.43 -5.13 -0.65
N ALA A 94 -1.35 -5.42 0.65
CA ALA A 94 -1.75 -4.51 1.71
C ALA A 94 -0.87 -3.26 1.75
N VAL A 95 0.46 -3.42 1.65
CA VAL A 95 1.39 -2.29 1.52
C VAL A 95 1.10 -1.48 0.24
N GLY A 96 0.91 -2.16 -0.89
CA GLY A 96 0.54 -1.52 -2.15
C GLY A 96 -0.74 -0.69 -2.05
N TYR A 97 -1.73 -1.19 -1.32
CA TYR A 97 -2.97 -0.46 -1.09
C TYR A 97 -2.75 0.79 -0.24
N VAL A 98 -2.07 0.68 0.90
CA VAL A 98 -1.90 1.84 1.79
C VAL A 98 -0.90 2.87 1.27
N MET A 99 -0.03 2.50 0.33
CA MET A 99 0.92 3.41 -0.29
C MET A 99 0.38 4.04 -1.59
N ASP A 100 -0.23 3.22 -2.45
CA ASP A 100 -0.54 3.56 -3.84
C ASP A 100 -2.02 3.33 -4.22
N HIS A 101 -2.88 2.91 -3.28
CA HIS A 101 -4.26 2.46 -3.54
C HIS A 101 -4.35 1.33 -4.58
N ASP A 102 -3.34 0.45 -4.63
CA ASP A 102 -3.27 -0.67 -5.58
C ASP A 102 -3.04 -2.00 -4.86
N LYS A 103 -4.02 -2.91 -4.97
CA LYS A 103 -3.98 -4.26 -4.38
C LYS A 103 -3.23 -5.29 -5.21
N ASN A 104 -2.54 -4.89 -6.29
CA ASN A 104 -1.82 -5.79 -7.20
C ASN A 104 -0.32 -5.45 -7.30
N LYS A 105 0.28 -5.01 -6.20
CA LYS A 105 1.68 -4.56 -6.14
C LYS A 105 2.68 -5.66 -5.76
N ALA A 106 2.21 -6.88 -5.47
CA ALA A 106 3.05 -7.96 -4.98
C ALA A 106 4.34 -8.19 -5.77
N THR A 107 4.26 -8.36 -7.08
CA THR A 107 5.43 -8.64 -7.92
C THR A 107 6.46 -7.52 -7.85
N ALA A 108 6.02 -6.27 -8.04
CA ALA A 108 6.90 -5.11 -8.03
C ALA A 108 7.58 -4.92 -6.67
N LEU A 109 6.86 -5.11 -5.56
CA LEU A 109 7.43 -4.95 -4.22
C LEU A 109 8.42 -6.07 -3.88
N ARG A 110 8.18 -7.31 -4.34
CA ARG A 110 9.15 -8.41 -4.19
C ARG A 110 10.44 -8.11 -4.95
N GLU A 111 10.35 -7.55 -6.15
CA GLU A 111 11.52 -7.12 -6.94
C GLU A 111 12.32 -6.04 -6.23
N VAL A 112 11.64 -5.02 -5.66
CA VAL A 112 12.29 -3.98 -4.84
C VAL A 112 13.03 -4.59 -3.66
N ILE A 113 12.43 -5.56 -2.97
CA ILE A 113 13.03 -6.22 -1.82
C ILE A 113 14.24 -7.05 -2.24
N ALA A 114 14.13 -7.87 -3.28
CA ALA A 114 15.24 -8.66 -3.80
C ALA A 114 16.41 -7.76 -4.24
N ALA A 115 16.12 -6.66 -4.95
CA ALA A 115 17.13 -5.68 -5.34
C ALA A 115 17.80 -5.05 -4.11
N THR A 116 17.03 -4.64 -3.09
CA THR A 116 17.57 -4.06 -1.85
C THR A 116 18.46 -5.04 -1.11
N VAL A 117 18.00 -6.28 -0.92
CA VAL A 117 18.75 -7.35 -0.24
C VAL A 117 20.06 -7.65 -0.97
N SER A 118 20.02 -7.74 -2.31
CA SER A 118 21.21 -8.01 -3.12
C SER A 118 22.23 -6.85 -3.11
N SER A 119 21.78 -5.62 -2.88
CA SER A 119 22.64 -4.42 -2.92
C SER A 119 23.52 -4.25 -1.69
N ASP A 120 23.14 -4.84 -0.55
CA ASP A 120 23.91 -4.76 0.69
C ASP A 120 24.00 -6.13 1.39
N PRO A 121 24.82 -7.06 0.86
CA PRO A 121 24.99 -8.39 1.45
C PRO A 121 25.63 -8.38 2.85
N VAL A 122 26.26 -7.26 3.24
CA VAL A 122 26.86 -7.10 4.57
C VAL A 122 25.77 -6.91 5.61
N LYS A 123 24.83 -5.99 5.35
CA LYS A 123 23.64 -5.80 6.20
C LYS A 123 22.73 -7.02 6.13
N TYR A 124 22.36 -7.44 4.91
CA TYR A 124 21.47 -8.56 4.66
C TYR A 124 22.26 -9.87 4.57
N SER A 125 22.99 -10.17 5.65
CA SER A 125 23.78 -11.38 5.80
C SER A 125 22.90 -12.61 6.09
N GLU A 126 23.48 -13.81 6.00
CA GLU A 126 22.78 -15.05 6.35
C GLU A 126 22.25 -15.05 7.79
N ALA A 127 23.00 -14.45 8.73
CA ALA A 127 22.56 -14.31 10.12
C ALA A 127 21.32 -13.40 10.25
N PHE A 128 21.19 -12.39 9.38
CA PHE A 128 20.04 -11.49 9.38
C PHE A 128 18.81 -12.12 8.70
N LEU A 129 19.03 -12.79 7.57
CA LEU A 129 17.97 -13.35 6.72
C LEU A 129 17.53 -14.76 7.13
N GLY A 130 18.34 -15.47 7.94
CA GLY A 130 18.16 -16.89 8.25
C GLY A 130 18.51 -17.83 7.10
N LYS A 131 19.11 -17.31 6.02
CA LYS A 131 19.54 -18.05 4.83
C LYS A 131 20.50 -17.21 3.98
N PRO A 132 21.31 -17.84 3.11
CA PRO A 132 22.21 -17.12 2.20
C PRO A 132 21.49 -16.03 1.40
N ASN A 133 22.15 -14.87 1.23
CA ASN A 133 21.57 -13.69 0.59
C ASN A 133 20.97 -13.98 -0.79
N GLU A 134 21.72 -14.67 -1.66
CA GLU A 134 21.26 -15.05 -3.00
C GLU A 134 20.03 -15.99 -2.96
N GLU A 135 20.02 -16.92 -2.00
CA GLU A 135 18.89 -17.83 -1.82
C GLU A 135 17.66 -17.08 -1.29
N TYR A 136 17.84 -16.06 -0.45
CA TYR A 136 16.74 -15.19 -0.01
C TYR A 136 16.16 -14.36 -1.15
N CYS A 137 17.00 -13.78 -2.00
CA CYS A 137 16.55 -13.05 -3.19
C CYS A 137 15.69 -13.94 -4.11
N SER A 138 16.10 -15.18 -4.34
CA SER A 138 15.31 -16.14 -5.12
C SER A 138 14.02 -16.55 -4.41
N TRP A 139 14.08 -16.70 -3.08
CA TRP A 139 12.94 -17.07 -2.24
C TRP A 139 11.86 -15.98 -2.24
N ILE A 140 12.23 -14.71 -2.06
CA ILE A 140 11.26 -13.61 -1.94
C ILE A 140 10.55 -13.29 -3.25
N LEU A 141 11.19 -13.57 -4.40
CA LEU A 141 10.57 -13.43 -5.72
C LEU A 141 9.49 -14.48 -6.01
N ASN A 142 9.44 -15.58 -5.25
CA ASN A 142 8.39 -16.58 -5.41
C ASN A 142 7.08 -16.10 -4.74
N SER A 143 6.00 -16.02 -5.54
CA SER A 143 4.67 -15.56 -5.10
C SER A 143 4.03 -16.40 -4.01
N GLU A 144 4.47 -17.65 -3.81
CA GLU A 144 3.99 -18.52 -2.73
C GLU A 144 4.63 -18.22 -1.38
N LYS A 145 5.70 -17.41 -1.33
CA LYS A 145 6.42 -17.10 -0.10
C LYS A 145 5.86 -15.85 0.57
N TRP A 146 5.62 -15.95 1.87
CA TRP A 146 5.05 -14.85 2.65
C TRP A 146 6.15 -13.87 3.04
N GLY A 147 5.84 -12.58 3.01
CA GLY A 147 6.69 -11.58 3.64
C GLY A 147 6.46 -11.50 5.15
N GLY A 148 7.30 -10.75 5.83
CA GLY A 148 7.11 -10.42 7.24
C GLY A 148 7.89 -9.15 7.64
N ALA A 149 8.52 -9.20 8.81
CA ALA A 149 9.16 -8.04 9.41
C ALA A 149 10.33 -7.47 8.59
N ILE A 150 11.11 -8.34 7.91
CA ILE A 150 12.22 -7.91 7.07
C ILE A 150 11.69 -7.12 5.87
N GLU A 151 10.68 -7.65 5.18
CA GLU A 151 10.01 -7.00 4.05
C GLU A 151 9.42 -5.65 4.47
N LEU A 152 8.68 -5.58 5.58
CA LEU A 152 8.10 -4.32 6.07
C LEU A 152 9.16 -3.28 6.39
N SER A 153 10.29 -3.67 7.00
CA SER A 153 11.39 -2.75 7.26
C SER A 153 12.01 -2.19 5.98
N ILE A 154 12.19 -3.03 4.95
CA ILE A 154 12.74 -2.60 3.66
C ILE A 154 11.75 -1.68 2.95
N LEU A 155 10.47 -2.03 2.95
CA LEU A 155 9.43 -1.25 2.27
C LEU A 155 9.19 0.11 2.94
N ALA A 156 9.28 0.19 4.27
CA ALA A 156 9.24 1.47 4.98
C ALA A 156 10.37 2.41 4.53
N ASP A 157 11.59 1.88 4.37
CA ASP A 157 12.73 2.63 3.86
C ASP A 157 12.54 3.04 2.38
N TYR A 158 12.07 2.11 1.54
CA TYR A 158 11.86 2.35 0.12
C TYR A 158 10.83 3.45 -0.15
N TYR A 159 9.72 3.45 0.59
CA TYR A 159 8.68 4.47 0.48
C TYR A 159 8.99 5.75 1.29
N ALA A 160 10.08 5.75 2.07
CA ALA A 160 10.42 6.81 3.02
C ALA A 160 9.24 7.17 3.96
N ARG A 161 8.56 6.14 4.47
CA ARG A 161 7.31 6.26 5.22
C ARG A 161 7.21 5.18 6.29
N GLU A 162 6.74 5.55 7.48
CA GLU A 162 6.55 4.57 8.56
C GLU A 162 5.40 3.62 8.24
N ILE A 163 5.56 2.35 8.65
CA ILE A 163 4.49 1.36 8.58
C ILE A 163 4.15 0.92 9.99
N ALA A 164 2.89 1.12 10.40
CA ALA A 164 2.35 0.62 11.65
C ALA A 164 1.60 -0.69 11.41
N ALA A 165 2.17 -1.82 11.81
CA ALA A 165 1.51 -3.11 11.73
C ALA A 165 0.85 -3.44 13.09
N TYR A 166 -0.48 -3.46 13.12
CA TYR A 166 -1.25 -3.81 14.31
C TYR A 166 -1.56 -5.31 14.34
N ASP A 167 -1.09 -6.00 15.36
CA ASP A 167 -1.38 -7.42 15.57
C ASP A 167 -2.66 -7.56 16.41
N ILE A 168 -3.68 -8.22 15.86
CA ILE A 168 -4.99 -8.38 16.51
C ILE A 168 -4.85 -9.22 17.79
N GLN A 169 -4.11 -10.33 17.73
CA GLN A 169 -4.02 -11.27 18.85
C GLN A 169 -3.47 -10.61 20.11
N THR A 170 -2.44 -9.77 19.96
CA THR A 170 -1.73 -9.13 21.07
C THR A 170 -2.12 -7.67 21.29
N SER A 171 -2.85 -7.06 20.35
CA SER A 171 -3.12 -5.61 20.29
C SER A 171 -1.87 -4.73 20.30
N ARG A 172 -0.69 -5.29 19.97
CA ARG A 172 0.55 -4.52 19.82
C ARG A 172 0.58 -3.82 18.47
N CYS A 173 1.34 -2.73 18.41
CA CYS A 173 1.65 -2.03 17.17
C CYS A 173 3.16 -2.07 16.95
N ASP A 174 3.59 -2.72 15.87
CA ASP A 174 4.98 -2.79 15.45
C ASP A 174 5.24 -1.65 14.44
N LEU A 175 6.10 -0.70 14.80
CA LEU A 175 6.43 0.49 13.99
C LEU A 175 7.75 0.31 13.23
N TYR A 176 7.65 0.18 11.90
CA TYR A 176 8.79 0.08 10.99
C TYR A 176 9.17 1.47 10.44
N GLY A 177 10.49 1.76 10.40
CA GLY A 177 11.02 3.05 9.95
C GLY A 177 10.98 4.18 10.99
N GLN A 178 10.63 3.88 12.24
CA GLN A 178 10.47 4.88 13.31
C GLN A 178 11.76 5.67 13.66
N ASP A 179 12.93 5.09 13.38
CA ASP A 179 14.24 5.69 13.60
C ASP A 179 14.71 6.56 12.43
N ARG A 180 13.96 6.57 11.31
CA ARG A 180 14.32 7.30 10.07
C ARG A 180 13.80 8.73 10.02
N ASN A 181 13.02 9.14 11.01
CA ASN A 181 12.41 10.47 11.09
C ASN A 181 11.56 10.83 9.86
N PHE A 182 10.83 9.84 9.32
CA PHE A 182 9.84 10.08 8.27
C PHE A 182 8.69 10.96 8.78
N SER A 183 8.03 11.68 7.86
CA SER A 183 6.95 12.62 8.18
C SER A 183 5.56 12.01 8.06
N GLU A 184 5.47 10.77 7.60
CA GLU A 184 4.21 10.11 7.25
C GLU A 184 4.21 8.66 7.75
N ARG A 185 3.02 8.13 8.04
CA ARG A 185 2.80 6.76 8.49
C ARG A 185 1.57 6.17 7.81
N VAL A 186 1.64 4.89 7.47
CA VAL A 186 0.51 4.06 7.01
C VAL A 186 0.20 2.98 8.05
N MET A 187 -0.96 2.34 7.93
CA MET A 187 -1.42 1.34 8.91
C MET A 187 -1.83 0.03 8.25
N LEU A 188 -1.34 -1.08 8.81
CA LEU A 188 -1.72 -2.45 8.44
C LEU A 188 -2.32 -3.15 9.66
N ILE A 189 -3.11 -4.19 9.42
CA ILE A 189 -3.62 -5.07 10.47
C ILE A 189 -3.24 -6.52 10.15
N TYR A 190 -2.81 -7.25 11.17
CA TYR A 190 -2.34 -8.63 11.09
C TYR A 190 -3.14 -9.52 12.02
N ASP A 191 -3.64 -10.63 11.49
CA ASP A 191 -4.51 -11.55 12.23
C ASP A 191 -3.83 -12.84 12.68
N GLY A 192 -2.50 -12.93 12.58
CA GLY A 192 -1.73 -14.14 12.91
C GLY A 192 -1.38 -15.00 11.68
N LEU A 193 -2.04 -14.78 10.53
CA LEU A 193 -1.69 -15.41 9.25
C LEU A 193 -1.76 -14.44 8.06
N HIS A 194 -2.61 -13.42 8.13
CA HIS A 194 -2.95 -12.57 7.00
C HIS A 194 -2.80 -11.08 7.35
N TYR A 195 -2.34 -10.31 6.36
CA TYR A 195 -2.23 -8.85 6.43
C TYR A 195 -3.32 -8.18 5.60
N ASP A 196 -3.97 -7.20 6.21
CA ASP A 196 -4.90 -6.30 5.54
C ASP A 196 -4.50 -4.84 5.72
N ALA A 197 -5.07 -3.97 4.90
CA ALA A 197 -4.89 -2.54 5.01
C ALA A 197 -5.85 -1.93 6.04
N LEU A 198 -5.37 -0.93 6.79
CA LEU A 198 -6.22 -0.05 7.59
C LEU A 198 -6.27 1.33 6.94
N ALA A 199 -7.47 1.87 6.84
CA ALA A 199 -7.73 3.20 6.31
C ALA A 199 -8.71 3.96 7.22
N MET A 200 -8.64 5.29 7.17
CA MET A 200 -9.71 6.15 7.64
C MET A 200 -10.72 6.35 6.51
N SER A 201 -12.00 6.15 6.80
CA SER A 201 -13.09 6.25 5.83
C SER A 201 -14.26 7.05 6.42
N PRO A 202 -15.10 7.73 5.61
CA PRO A 202 -16.28 8.45 6.09
C PRO A 202 -17.27 7.56 6.87
N SER A 203 -17.39 6.28 6.50
CA SER A 203 -18.24 5.32 7.19
C SER A 203 -17.77 3.88 6.94
N GLU A 204 -18.30 2.95 7.72
CA GLU A 204 -18.21 1.52 7.38
C GLU A 204 -18.91 1.29 6.03
N GLY A 205 -18.26 0.55 5.13
CA GLY A 205 -18.79 0.24 3.79
C GLY A 205 -18.68 1.37 2.76
N ALA A 206 -18.11 2.54 3.09
CA ALA A 206 -17.87 3.57 2.08
C ALA A 206 -16.90 3.05 0.99
N PRO A 207 -17.01 3.55 -0.27
CA PRO A 207 -16.08 3.22 -1.34
C PRO A 207 -14.63 3.51 -0.97
N GLU A 208 -13.71 2.69 -1.48
CA GLU A 208 -12.26 2.80 -1.26
C GLU A 208 -11.67 4.12 -1.77
N ASP A 209 -12.33 4.79 -2.73
CA ASP A 209 -11.94 6.12 -3.26
C ASP A 209 -11.95 7.23 -2.20
N PHE A 210 -12.64 7.02 -1.08
CA PHE A 210 -12.71 7.97 0.04
C PHE A 210 -11.72 7.66 1.17
N ASP A 211 -10.91 6.61 1.00
CA ASP A 211 -9.97 6.21 2.03
C ASP A 211 -8.81 7.20 2.16
N GLU A 212 -8.52 7.61 3.39
CA GLU A 212 -7.25 8.18 3.78
C GLU A 212 -6.38 7.06 4.36
N THR A 213 -5.25 6.78 3.70
CA THR A 213 -4.33 5.68 4.04
C THR A 213 -2.98 6.17 4.55
N ILE A 214 -2.61 7.43 4.22
CA ILE A 214 -1.35 8.06 4.58
C ILE A 214 -1.61 9.19 5.58
N PHE A 215 -0.97 9.12 6.74
CA PHE A 215 -1.19 10.06 7.84
C PHE A 215 0.08 10.83 8.18
N THR A 216 -0.03 12.14 8.37
CA THR A 216 1.11 12.98 8.80
C THR A 216 1.47 12.70 10.25
N ILE A 217 2.76 12.46 10.48
CA ILE A 217 3.35 12.33 11.81
C ILE A 217 3.55 13.72 12.41
N ARG A 218 3.01 13.93 13.62
CA ARG A 218 3.10 15.20 14.36
C ARG A 218 4.39 15.25 15.19
N GLY A 219 4.72 16.41 15.75
CA GLY A 219 5.95 16.60 16.53
C GLY A 219 6.11 15.69 17.76
N ASN A 220 5.01 15.13 18.27
CA ASN A 220 5.02 14.12 19.34
C ASN A 220 5.13 12.67 18.82
N ARG A 221 5.44 12.48 17.53
CA ARG A 221 5.53 11.19 16.82
C ARG A 221 4.23 10.40 16.71
N THR A 222 3.08 11.02 16.99
CA THR A 222 1.76 10.42 16.79
C THR A 222 1.13 10.85 15.46
N ILE A 223 0.16 10.08 14.98
CA ILE A 223 -0.69 10.47 13.83
C ILE A 223 -2.01 11.13 14.27
N GLY A 224 -2.01 11.74 15.47
CA GLY A 224 -3.19 12.38 16.04
C GLY A 224 -4.26 11.39 16.52
N PRO A 225 -5.56 11.76 16.46
CA PRO A 225 -6.66 10.92 16.95
C PRO A 225 -6.79 9.56 16.25
N VAL A 226 -6.33 9.46 15.00
CA VAL A 226 -6.39 8.24 14.17
C VAL A 226 -5.72 7.06 14.87
N GLU A 227 -4.61 7.29 15.58
CA GLU A 227 -3.88 6.24 16.30
C GLU A 227 -4.73 5.60 17.40
N GLY A 228 -5.52 6.41 18.11
CA GLY A 228 -6.45 5.94 19.14
C GLY A 228 -7.65 5.18 18.55
N LEU A 229 -8.14 5.64 17.39
CA LEU A 229 -9.20 4.94 16.65
C LEU A 229 -8.73 3.58 16.14
N ALA A 230 -7.51 3.51 15.57
CA ALA A 230 -6.92 2.27 15.09
C ALA A 230 -6.72 1.26 16.23
N LEU A 231 -6.18 1.71 17.37
CA LEU A 231 -6.02 0.84 18.54
C LEU A 231 -7.37 0.34 19.07
N SER A 232 -8.40 1.20 19.09
CA SER A 232 -9.74 0.81 19.52
C SER A 232 -10.37 -0.22 18.57
N PHE A 233 -10.19 -0.02 17.26
CA PHE A 233 -10.63 -0.98 16.24
C PHE A 233 -9.94 -2.34 16.43
N VAL A 234 -8.62 -2.37 16.61
CA VAL A 234 -7.84 -3.60 16.80
C VAL A 234 -8.27 -4.34 18.07
N LYS A 235 -8.49 -3.62 19.19
CA LYS A 235 -9.02 -4.22 20.42
C LYS A 235 -10.40 -4.83 20.24
N GLU A 236 -11.25 -4.20 19.44
CA GLU A 236 -12.56 -4.76 19.11
C GLU A 236 -12.42 -6.03 18.25
N GLN A 237 -11.53 -6.04 17.25
CA GLN A 237 -11.22 -7.26 16.48
C GLN A 237 -10.68 -8.39 17.38
N GLN A 238 -9.84 -8.05 18.35
CA GLN A 238 -9.31 -8.99 19.34
C GLN A 238 -10.44 -9.57 20.21
N ARG A 239 -11.33 -8.72 20.73
CA ARG A 239 -12.50 -9.11 21.53
C ARG A 239 -13.42 -10.05 20.74
N LEU A 240 -13.59 -9.80 19.45
CA LEU A 240 -14.34 -10.62 18.50
C LEU A 240 -13.58 -11.88 18.06
N ARG A 241 -12.34 -12.09 18.53
CA ARG A 241 -11.45 -13.21 18.15
C ARG A 241 -11.27 -13.34 16.64
N LYS A 242 -11.10 -12.21 15.95
CA LYS A 242 -10.83 -12.13 14.50
C LYS A 242 -9.33 -12.32 14.21
N TYR A 243 -8.74 -13.35 14.80
CA TYR A 243 -7.34 -13.74 14.63
C TYR A 243 -7.19 -15.26 14.71
N THR A 244 -6.07 -15.75 14.20
CA THR A 244 -5.67 -17.16 14.25
C THR A 244 -4.50 -17.31 15.20
N ASP A 245 -4.70 -18.04 16.30
CA ASP A 245 -3.63 -18.33 17.26
C ASP A 245 -2.81 -19.53 16.78
N THR A 246 -1.81 -19.28 15.95
CA THR A 246 -0.90 -20.32 15.41
C THR A 246 -0.09 -21.03 16.51
N ALA A 247 0.01 -20.48 17.71
CA ALA A 247 0.69 -21.14 18.82
C ALA A 247 -0.21 -22.18 19.53
N ASN A 248 -1.53 -21.97 19.57
CA ASN A 248 -2.44 -22.79 20.38
C ASN A 248 -3.61 -23.42 19.63
N PHE A 249 -3.78 -23.17 18.33
CA PHE A 249 -4.86 -23.75 17.54
C PHE A 249 -4.84 -25.29 17.58
N THR A 250 -6.02 -25.89 17.72
CA THR A 250 -6.18 -27.34 17.72
C THR A 250 -6.31 -27.83 16.29
N LEU A 251 -5.32 -28.61 15.86
CA LEU A 251 -5.22 -29.20 14.54
C LEU A 251 -5.53 -30.68 14.60
N ARG A 252 -6.25 -31.18 13.60
CA ARG A 252 -6.43 -32.62 13.39
C ARG A 252 -5.68 -33.02 12.13
N CYS A 253 -4.83 -34.04 12.27
CA CYS A 253 -4.24 -34.69 11.10
C CYS A 253 -5.34 -35.38 10.29
N GLY A 254 -5.53 -35.01 9.02
CA GLY A 254 -6.54 -35.59 8.13
C GLY A 254 -6.26 -37.05 7.75
N ILE A 255 -5.04 -37.55 7.99
CA ILE A 255 -4.62 -38.92 7.63
C ILE A 255 -4.83 -39.88 8.80
N CYS A 256 -4.29 -39.55 9.98
CA CYS A 256 -4.35 -40.44 11.15
C CYS A 256 -5.30 -39.95 12.26
N GLN A 257 -5.99 -38.83 12.04
CA GLN A 257 -7.00 -38.26 12.94
C GLN A 257 -6.50 -37.86 14.34
N ARG A 258 -5.17 -37.83 14.55
CA ARG A 258 -4.57 -37.36 15.80
C ARG A 258 -4.75 -35.85 15.93
N GLY A 259 -5.21 -35.41 17.10
CA GLY A 259 -5.20 -34.01 17.51
C GLY A 259 -3.79 -33.59 17.92
N VAL A 260 -3.34 -32.45 17.43
CA VAL A 260 -2.10 -31.77 17.79
C VAL A 260 -2.41 -30.31 18.13
N LYS A 261 -1.60 -29.70 18.98
CA LYS A 261 -1.80 -28.32 19.43
C LYS A 261 -0.69 -27.41 18.91
N GLY A 262 -1.10 -26.40 18.15
CA GLY A 262 -0.20 -25.40 17.59
C GLY A 262 0.66 -25.92 16.46
N GLU A 263 1.40 -25.01 15.84
CA GLU A 263 2.30 -25.30 14.73
C GLU A 263 3.42 -26.26 15.14
N LYS A 264 3.98 -26.08 16.35
CA LYS A 264 5.09 -26.89 16.86
C LYS A 264 4.75 -28.39 16.86
N GLU A 265 3.63 -28.77 17.48
CA GLU A 265 3.24 -30.18 17.52
C GLU A 265 2.83 -30.72 16.14
N ALA A 266 2.29 -29.88 15.26
CA ALA A 266 2.00 -30.27 13.88
C ALA A 266 3.27 -30.55 13.08
N VAL A 267 4.32 -29.74 13.23
CA VAL A 267 5.63 -29.97 12.61
C VAL A 267 6.27 -31.25 13.16
N GLU A 268 6.28 -31.43 14.49
CA GLU A 268 6.80 -32.65 15.11
C GLU A 268 6.04 -33.90 14.62
N HIS A 269 4.71 -33.81 14.49
CA HIS A 269 3.87 -34.88 13.95
C HIS A 269 4.18 -35.17 12.48
N ALA A 270 4.33 -34.13 11.65
CA ALA A 270 4.68 -34.28 10.24
C ALA A 270 6.06 -34.91 10.05
N GLN A 271 7.04 -34.52 10.87
CA GLN A 271 8.39 -35.11 10.85
C GLN A 271 8.38 -36.58 11.27
N ALA A 272 7.60 -36.93 12.30
CA ALA A 272 7.53 -38.29 12.81
C ALA A 272 6.73 -39.25 11.89
N THR A 273 5.75 -38.74 11.16
CA THR A 273 4.76 -39.57 10.44
C THR A 273 4.71 -39.36 8.93
N GLY A 274 5.32 -38.29 8.42
CA GLY A 274 5.18 -37.85 7.02
C GLY A 274 3.81 -37.21 6.70
N HIS A 275 2.93 -37.03 7.68
CA HIS A 275 1.60 -36.45 7.46
C HIS A 275 1.64 -34.92 7.46
N VAL A 276 1.22 -34.30 6.36
CA VAL A 276 1.20 -32.83 6.19
C VAL A 276 -0.21 -32.23 6.05
N ASN A 277 -1.24 -33.06 6.02
CA ASN A 277 -2.64 -32.60 5.91
C ASN A 277 -3.21 -32.34 7.30
N PHE A 278 -3.26 -31.08 7.73
CA PHE A 278 -3.86 -30.66 9.00
C PHE A 278 -5.06 -29.76 8.77
N GLN A 279 -6.10 -29.94 9.58
CA GLN A 279 -7.30 -29.10 9.59
C GLN A 279 -7.52 -28.57 10.99
N GLU A 280 -7.72 -27.26 11.12
CA GLU A 280 -8.16 -26.68 12.38
C GLU A 280 -9.55 -27.23 12.72
N TYR A 281 -9.74 -27.66 13.96
CA TYR A 281 -11.05 -28.04 14.48
C TYR A 281 -11.31 -27.33 15.81
N ARG A 282 -12.58 -27.02 16.05
CA ARG A 282 -13.07 -26.40 17.28
C ARG A 282 -13.99 -27.36 18.01
#